data_AF-A0A2D6M5G8-F1
#
_entry.id   AF-A0A2D6M5G8-F1
#
_cell.length_a   1.000
_cell.length_b   1.000
_cell.length_c   1.000
_cell.angle_alpha   90.00
_cell.angle_beta   90.00
_cell.angle_gamma   90.00
#
_symmetry.space_group_name_H-M   'P 1'
#
loop_
_entity.id
_entity.type
_entity.pdbx_description
1 polymer ?
#
loop_
_entity_poly.entity_id
_entity_poly.type
_entity_poly.pdbx_seq_one_letter_code
_entity_poly.pdbx_strand_id
1 'polypeptide(L)'
;MAETMILIPGRTTKQGVGLLESKFKKQYRDATTTVEINVEDMARLGLKDGCKVKLRSANGVTTVKCTGRKTEDLPPGVLFIAYGPPTSKLMGTDTGASGMPLSKHLEVELESVN
;
A
#
# COMPACT_ATOMS: atom_id res chain seq x y z
N MET A 1 9.55 14.15 5.86
CA MET A 1 9.14 14.87 4.63
C MET A 1 8.28 13.92 3.83
N ALA A 2 7.23 14.43 3.18
CA ALA A 2 6.37 13.63 2.31
C ALA A 2 7.06 13.40 0.96
N GLU A 3 6.95 12.19 0.42
CA GLU A 3 7.43 11.82 -0.91
C GLU A 3 6.27 11.36 -1.77
N THR A 4 6.12 11.91 -2.98
CA THR A 4 5.09 11.47 -3.93
C THR A 4 5.51 10.19 -4.63
N MET A 5 4.68 9.16 -4.57
CA MET A 5 4.93 7.84 -5.15
C MET A 5 3.66 7.27 -5.80
N ILE A 6 3.84 6.25 -6.65
CA ILE A 6 2.71 5.54 -7.27
C ILE A 6 2.39 4.29 -6.46
N LEU A 7 1.20 4.23 -5.89
CA LEU A 7 0.68 3.04 -5.21
C LEU A 7 -0.07 2.13 -6.17
N ILE A 8 0.33 0.87 -6.20
CA ILE A 8 -0.35 -0.20 -6.92
C ILE A 8 -0.97 -1.18 -5.91
N PRO A 9 -2.28 -1.04 -5.64
CA PRO A 9 -3.04 -2.09 -4.98
C PRO A 9 -3.19 -3.33 -5.87
N GLY A 10 -2.91 -4.51 -5.32
CA GLY A 10 -2.98 -5.78 -6.05
C GLY A 10 -3.53 -6.94 -5.23
N ARG A 11 -3.82 -8.08 -5.86
CA ARG A 11 -4.13 -9.32 -5.14
C ARG A 11 -2.84 -10.08 -4.86
N THR A 12 -2.78 -10.77 -3.73
CA THR A 12 -1.65 -11.65 -3.38
C THR A 12 -2.16 -12.98 -2.87
N THR A 13 -1.37 -14.05 -3.03
CA THR A 13 -1.70 -15.37 -2.50
C THR A 13 -1.87 -15.33 -0.98
N LYS A 14 -1.01 -14.60 -0.25
CA LYS A 14 -1.12 -14.44 1.22
C LYS A 14 -2.44 -13.79 1.63
N GLN A 15 -2.86 -12.75 0.91
CA GLN A 15 -4.15 -12.09 1.13
C GLN A 15 -5.33 -13.01 0.83
N GLY A 16 -5.26 -13.79 -0.25
CA GLY A 16 -6.28 -14.78 -0.62
C GLY A 16 -6.43 -15.91 0.40
N VAL A 17 -5.32 -16.51 0.85
CA VAL A 17 -5.33 -17.57 1.86
C VAL A 17 -5.87 -17.04 3.19
N GLY A 18 -5.40 -15.86 3.64
CA GLY A 18 -5.90 -15.25 4.88
C GLY A 18 -7.39 -14.92 4.82
N LEU A 19 -7.91 -14.57 3.64
CA LEU A 19 -9.33 -14.31 3.41
C LEU A 19 -10.19 -15.57 3.62
N LEU A 20 -9.70 -16.74 3.20
CA LEU A 20 -10.42 -18.02 3.37
C LEU A 20 -10.60 -18.38 4.85
N GLU A 21 -9.62 -18.03 5.68
CA GLU A 21 -9.74 -18.26 7.11
C GLU A 21 -10.64 -17.23 7.80
N SER A 22 -10.30 -15.94 7.71
CA SER A 22 -11.08 -14.83 8.25
C SER A 22 -10.37 -13.49 8.02
N LYS A 23 -11.14 -12.45 7.69
CA LYS A 23 -10.65 -11.06 7.62
C LYS A 23 -10.17 -10.49 8.96
N PHE A 24 -10.55 -11.11 10.08
CA PHE A 24 -10.19 -10.65 11.43
C PHE A 24 -8.88 -11.25 11.93
N LYS A 25 -8.40 -12.33 11.28
CA LYS A 25 -7.16 -13.00 11.67
C LYS A 25 -5.93 -12.22 11.23
N LYS A 26 -4.83 -12.48 11.95
CA LYS A 26 -3.52 -11.84 11.75
C LYS A 26 -3.02 -11.97 10.31
N GLN A 27 -3.17 -13.13 9.68
CA GLN A 27 -2.68 -13.36 8.32
C GLN A 27 -3.28 -12.38 7.30
N TYR A 28 -4.61 -12.24 7.26
CA TYR A 28 -5.28 -11.29 6.35
C TYR A 28 -4.93 -9.85 6.70
N ARG A 29 -4.94 -9.52 8.00
CA ARG A 29 -4.62 -8.16 8.47
C ARG A 29 -3.21 -7.78 8.09
N ASP A 30 -2.21 -8.59 8.37
CA ASP A 30 -0.82 -8.29 8.03
C ASP A 30 -0.63 -8.15 6.53
N ALA A 31 -1.22 -9.04 5.72
CA ALA A 31 -1.11 -8.97 4.26
C ALA A 31 -1.71 -7.69 3.67
N THR A 32 -2.83 -7.20 4.23
CA THR A 32 -3.56 -6.02 3.73
C THR A 32 -3.20 -4.70 4.39
N THR A 33 -2.38 -4.74 5.45
CA THR A 33 -1.92 -3.55 6.20
C THR A 33 -0.41 -3.37 6.16
N THR A 34 0.26 -4.04 5.23
CA THR A 34 1.69 -3.88 4.96
C THR A 34 1.90 -3.41 3.52
N VAL A 35 2.56 -2.27 3.33
CA VAL A 35 3.01 -1.76 2.03
C VAL A 35 4.44 -2.25 1.78
N GLU A 36 4.66 -2.76 0.58
CA GLU A 36 5.95 -3.11 0.03
C GLU A 36 6.55 -1.86 -0.63
N ILE A 37 7.80 -1.55 -0.27
CA ILE A 37 8.56 -0.39 -0.75
C ILE A 37 9.89 -0.91 -1.28
N ASN A 38 10.38 -0.34 -2.39
CA ASN A 38 11.72 -0.66 -2.88
C ASN A 38 12.79 -0.39 -1.79
N VAL A 39 13.76 -1.30 -1.66
CA VAL A 39 14.84 -1.19 -0.64
C VAL A 39 15.71 0.07 -0.79
N GLU A 40 15.93 0.56 -2.00
CA GLU A 40 16.67 1.80 -2.28
C GLU A 40 15.87 3.02 -1.83
N ASP A 41 14.55 3.05 -2.08
CA ASP A 41 13.67 4.10 -1.57
C ASP A 41 13.58 4.07 -0.04
N MET A 42 13.50 2.89 0.57
CA MET A 42 13.56 2.78 2.03
C MET A 42 14.87 3.33 2.58
N ALA A 43 16.02 3.01 1.98
CA ALA A 43 17.31 3.53 2.40
C ALA A 43 17.38 5.05 2.24
N ARG A 44 16.93 5.58 1.09
CA ARG A 44 16.88 7.02 0.79
C ARG A 44 15.98 7.80 1.76
N LEU A 45 14.86 7.22 2.15
CA LEU A 45 13.87 7.82 3.05
C LEU A 45 14.10 7.49 4.53
N GLY A 46 15.12 6.70 4.87
CA GLY A 46 15.44 6.30 6.25
C GLY A 46 14.42 5.35 6.88
N LEU A 47 13.67 4.59 6.08
CA LEU A 47 12.66 3.64 6.53
C LEU A 47 13.29 2.28 6.88
N LYS A 48 12.69 1.56 7.83
CA LYS A 48 13.12 0.23 8.28
C LYS A 48 11.95 -0.74 8.24
N ASP A 49 12.21 -2.01 7.96
CA ASP A 49 11.15 -3.02 7.95
C ASP A 49 10.30 -3.01 9.23
N GLY A 50 8.99 -3.09 9.06
CA GLY A 50 8.01 -3.04 10.14
C GLY A 50 7.67 -1.64 10.64
N CYS A 51 8.33 -0.58 10.15
CA CYS A 51 7.99 0.80 10.46
C CYS A 51 6.55 1.11 10.06
N LYS A 52 5.94 2.11 10.70
CA LYS A 52 4.65 2.65 10.26
C LYS A 52 4.88 3.81 9.30
N VAL A 53 4.15 3.79 8.19
CA VAL A 53 4.10 4.87 7.23
C VAL A 53 2.66 5.32 7.02
N LYS A 54 2.48 6.60 6.75
CA LYS A 54 1.22 7.20 6.37
C LYS A 54 1.21 7.37 4.85
N LEU A 55 0.12 6.91 4.24
CA LEU A 55 -0.17 7.09 2.83
C LEU A 55 -1.36 8.02 2.71
N ARG A 56 -1.22 9.09 1.92
CA ARG A 56 -2.30 10.05 1.65
C ARG A 56 -2.52 10.14 0.16
N SER A 57 -3.77 9.98 -0.28
CA SER A 57 -4.22 10.35 -1.62
C SER A 57 -5.13 11.57 -1.55
N ALA A 58 -5.58 12.07 -2.70
CA ALA A 58 -6.61 13.11 -2.76
C ALA A 58 -7.93 12.72 -2.06
N ASN A 59 -8.19 11.42 -1.90
CA ASN A 59 -9.48 10.90 -1.41
C ASN A 59 -9.45 10.49 0.07
N GLY A 60 -8.26 10.30 0.64
CA GLY A 60 -8.16 9.87 2.03
C GLY A 60 -6.76 9.54 2.50
N VAL A 61 -6.70 9.00 3.71
CA VAL A 61 -5.44 8.71 4.41
C VAL A 61 -5.52 7.37 5.12
N THR A 62 -4.41 6.65 5.13
CA THR A 62 -4.27 5.42 5.91
C THR A 62 -2.87 5.29 6.50
N THR A 63 -2.74 4.52 7.57
CA THR A 63 -1.45 4.16 8.17
C THR A 63 -1.26 2.66 8.08
N VAL A 64 -0.12 2.24 7.56
CA VAL A 64 0.23 0.85 7.28
C VAL A 64 1.67 0.57 7.72
N LYS A 65 2.02 -0.70 7.88
CA LYS A 65 3.42 -1.11 8.08
C LYS A 65 4.17 -1.09 6.75
N CYS A 66 5.48 -0.88 6.78
CA CYS A 66 6.35 -0.90 5.61
C CYS A 66 7.20 -2.20 5.59
N THR A 67 7.54 -2.71 4.41
CA THR A 67 8.52 -3.81 4.23
C THR A 67 9.28 -3.63 2.93
N GLY A 68 10.56 -3.99 2.91
CA GLY A 68 11.42 -3.89 1.75
C GLY A 68 11.14 -4.94 0.68
N ARG A 69 11.24 -4.53 -0.58
CA ARG A 69 11.29 -5.38 -1.78
C ARG A 69 12.48 -5.01 -2.62
N LYS A 70 13.10 -6.02 -3.24
CA LYS A 70 14.25 -5.82 -4.13
C LYS A 70 13.86 -5.07 -5.40
N THR A 71 14.81 -4.36 -5.99
CA THR A 71 14.63 -3.60 -7.24
C THR A 71 14.20 -4.45 -8.42
N GLU A 72 14.62 -5.71 -8.48
CA GLU A 72 14.18 -6.69 -9.50
C GLU A 72 12.68 -7.04 -9.42
N ASP A 73 12.08 -6.88 -8.23
CA ASP A 73 10.69 -7.23 -7.93
C ASP A 73 9.74 -6.03 -7.93
N LEU A 74 10.24 -4.86 -7.50
CA LEU A 74 9.47 -3.63 -7.33
C LEU A 74 10.39 -2.44 -7.67
N PRO A 75 10.14 -1.69 -8.75
CA PRO A 75 11.00 -0.57 -9.13
C PRO A 75 10.88 0.60 -8.14
N PRO A 76 11.93 1.44 -8.00
CA PRO A 76 11.87 2.66 -7.21
C PRO A 76 10.74 3.60 -7.68
N GLY A 77 10.18 4.39 -6.77
CA GLY A 77 9.03 5.27 -7.04
C GLY A 77 7.67 4.57 -7.03
N VAL A 78 7.65 3.23 -6.93
CA VAL A 78 6.43 2.42 -6.93
C VAL A 78 6.26 1.68 -5.61
N LEU A 79 5.06 1.77 -5.06
CA LEU A 79 4.63 1.08 -3.85
C LEU A 79 3.65 -0.03 -4.22
N PHE A 80 3.71 -1.15 -3.52
CA PHE A 80 2.74 -2.23 -3.69
C PHE A 80 2.06 -2.58 -2.38
N ILE A 81 0.75 -2.85 -2.40
CA ILE A 81 0.00 -3.29 -1.22
C ILE A 81 -1.10 -4.23 -1.63
N ALA A 82 -1.36 -5.27 -0.83
CA ALA A 82 -2.48 -6.15 -1.10
C ALA A 82 -3.81 -5.42 -0.86
N TYR A 83 -4.79 -5.65 -1.74
CA TYR A 83 -6.13 -5.09 -1.62
C TYR A 83 -6.77 -5.41 -0.27
N GLY A 84 -7.25 -4.38 0.41
CA GLY A 84 -7.98 -4.47 1.66
C GLY A 84 -8.45 -3.11 2.17
N PRO A 85 -8.98 -3.05 3.41
CA PRO A 85 -9.55 -1.83 3.96
C PRO A 85 -8.66 -0.57 3.88
N PRO A 86 -7.32 -0.63 4.08
CA PRO A 86 -6.44 0.52 3.90
C PRO A 86 -6.49 1.10 2.49
N THR A 87 -6.38 0.24 1.47
CA THR A 87 -6.42 0.67 0.07
C THR A 87 -7.77 1.28 -0.30
N SER A 88 -8.87 0.75 0.25
CA SER A 88 -10.21 1.29 -0.01
C SER A 88 -10.40 2.73 0.47
N LYS A 89 -9.67 3.15 1.52
CA LYS A 89 -9.69 4.54 2.00
C LYS A 89 -8.96 5.51 1.08
N LEU A 90 -8.13 5.01 0.18
CA LEU A 90 -7.33 5.82 -0.76
C LEU A 90 -7.98 5.94 -2.14
N MET A 91 -8.93 5.04 -2.47
CA MET A 91 -9.60 5.00 -3.78
C MET A 91 -10.52 6.21 -3.99
N GLY A 92 -10.59 6.67 -5.23
CA GLY A 92 -11.52 7.73 -5.63
C GLY A 92 -12.96 7.24 -5.76
N THR A 93 -13.88 8.20 -5.80
CA THR A 93 -15.31 7.95 -6.04
C THR A 93 -15.70 8.06 -7.50
N ASP A 94 -14.89 8.72 -8.33
CA ASP A 94 -15.12 8.81 -9.77
C ASP A 94 -14.90 7.43 -10.42
N THR A 95 -15.86 7.07 -11.27
CA THR A 95 -15.91 5.80 -12.00
C THR A 95 -15.73 5.95 -13.50
N GLY A 96 -15.61 7.19 -14.01
CA GLY A 96 -15.52 7.45 -15.45
C GLY A 96 -16.70 6.87 -16.24
N ALA A 97 -17.90 6.86 -15.64
CA ALA A 97 -19.12 6.24 -16.17
C ALA A 97 -19.03 4.72 -16.45
N SER A 98 -18.02 4.01 -15.93
CA SER A 98 -17.88 2.56 -16.06
C SER A 98 -18.51 1.77 -14.91
N GLY A 99 -18.85 2.44 -13.81
CA GLY A 99 -19.24 1.81 -12.54
C GLY A 99 -18.07 1.29 -11.70
N MET A 100 -16.83 1.36 -12.21
CA MET A 100 -15.62 0.93 -11.50
C MET A 100 -14.77 2.14 -11.08
N PRO A 101 -14.44 2.31 -9.78
CA PRO A 101 -13.61 3.41 -9.33
C PRO A 101 -12.14 3.24 -9.74
N LEU A 102 -11.44 4.37 -9.84
CA LEU A 102 -9.98 4.39 -9.97
C LEU A 102 -9.34 3.79 -8.71
N SER A 103 -8.84 2.57 -8.85
CA SER A 103 -8.39 1.69 -7.75
C SER A 103 -6.95 1.19 -7.91
N LYS A 104 -6.25 1.66 -8.94
CA LYS A 104 -4.86 1.33 -9.29
C LYS A 104 -4.14 2.59 -9.73
N HIS A 105 -2.80 2.55 -9.72
CA HIS A 105 -1.96 3.68 -10.08
C HIS A 105 -2.37 4.95 -9.31
N LEU A 106 -2.50 4.80 -8.00
CA LEU A 106 -2.93 5.88 -7.13
C LEU A 106 -1.69 6.71 -6.80
N GLU A 107 -1.70 7.99 -7.15
CA GLU A 107 -0.69 8.92 -6.63
C GLU A 107 -0.91 9.12 -5.13
N VAL A 108 0.14 8.90 -4.34
CA VAL A 108 0.09 9.03 -2.88
C VAL A 108 1.33 9.75 -2.35
N GLU A 109 1.13 10.53 -1.29
CA GLU A 109 2.20 11.03 -0.44
C GLU A 109 2.54 9.99 0.63
N LEU A 110 3.81 9.59 0.68
CA LEU A 110 4.39 8.69 1.67
C LEU A 110 5.10 9.49 2.75
N GLU A 111 4.74 9.28 4.02
CA GLU A 111 5.39 9.89 5.18
C GLU A 111 5.73 8.83 6.24
N SER A 112 6.90 8.94 6.87
CA SER A 112 7.22 8.17 8.08
C SER A 112 6.32 8.61 9.24
N VAL A 113 5.82 7.66 10.03
CA VAL A 113 5.15 7.93 11.30
C VAL A 113 6.15 7.74 12.42
N ASN A 114 6.47 8.82 13.14
CA ASN A 114 7.29 8.79 14.34
C ASN A 114 6.55 8.13 15.51
#